data_AF-A0A9D9BNL0-F1
#
_entry.id   AF-A0A9D9BNL0-F1
#
_cell.length_a   1.000
_cell.length_b   1.000
_cell.length_c   1.000
_cell.angle_alpha   90.00
_cell.angle_beta   90.00
_cell.angle_gamma   90.00
#
_symmetry.space_group_name_H-M   'P 1'
#
loop_
_entity.id
_entity.type
_entity.pdbx_description
1 polymer ?
#
loop_
_entity_poly.entity_id
_entity_poly.type
_entity_poly.pdbx_seq_one_letter_code
_entity_poly.pdbx_strand_id
1 'polypeptide(L)'
;MKKLLIIPVLLLCLYCQSQEEQKHIYLAGWEAQFNGDAQCKKFMQTQVVNKATALDVWSSIELVFENDKLVKAYDYDEGMRTVRKLDSTEIGLPYQVLEPHPINVITRAKHSNSYLGGELPEGFTLPKFDFVAPFQYLGKLSKDDEVFDWLPFDLHIVAPIYLNIYEFYVDYSDPMAPKVLDVEGLRNTDNSYDDLKADSEIVYEQVYITTRSSTNFGLDMGHTGVPSWIQYPEIPTCPKSKNTMRFVMQLSSSDVVKTKRTNIKVTDAWYQQYFDTMNFWGDGDLYIFFDPESKVACFIIQNT
;
A
#
# COMPACT_ATOMS: atom_id res chain seq x y z
N MET A 1 -55.46 2.82 65.12
CA MET A 1 -55.81 2.99 63.69
C MET A 1 -54.89 4.04 63.08
N LYS A 2 -54.30 3.70 61.93
CA LYS A 2 -53.10 4.31 61.33
C LYS A 2 -53.40 5.68 60.71
N LYS A 3 -52.52 6.67 60.96
CA LYS A 3 -52.44 7.93 60.20
C LYS A 3 -51.68 7.67 58.90
N LEU A 4 -52.30 7.99 57.77
CA LEU A 4 -51.73 7.88 56.43
C LEU A 4 -50.95 9.16 56.12
N LEU A 5 -49.64 9.06 55.97
CA LEU A 5 -48.76 10.15 55.56
C LEU A 5 -48.72 10.15 54.02
N ILE A 6 -49.14 11.25 53.38
CA ILE A 6 -49.01 11.46 51.94
C ILE A 6 -47.67 12.16 51.71
N ILE A 7 -46.75 11.48 51.02
CA ILE A 7 -45.47 12.04 50.55
C ILE A 7 -45.67 12.45 49.08
N PRO A 8 -45.34 13.68 48.67
CA PRO A 8 -45.36 14.06 47.27
C PRO A 8 -44.11 13.52 46.58
N VAL A 9 -44.30 12.68 45.56
CA VAL A 9 -43.23 12.23 44.66
C VAL A 9 -42.86 13.39 43.74
N LEU A 10 -41.68 13.97 43.96
CA LEU A 10 -41.03 14.88 43.04
C LEU A 10 -40.71 14.09 41.75
N LEU A 11 -41.41 14.40 40.65
CA LEU A 11 -40.96 14.03 39.30
C LEU A 11 -39.71 14.85 38.98
N LEU A 12 -38.53 14.26 39.20
CA LEU A 12 -37.31 14.67 38.54
C LEU A 12 -37.40 14.22 37.08
N CYS A 13 -37.76 15.14 36.19
CA CYS A 13 -37.47 15.02 34.76
C CYS A 13 -35.95 14.98 34.59
N LEU A 14 -35.38 13.77 34.59
CA LEU A 14 -34.05 13.51 34.07
C LEU A 14 -34.09 13.83 32.58
N TYR A 15 -33.70 15.06 32.26
CA TYR A 15 -33.29 15.46 30.91
C TYR A 15 -32.00 14.70 30.62
N CYS A 16 -32.13 13.45 30.20
CA CYS A 16 -31.04 12.67 29.64
C CYS A 16 -30.80 13.27 28.25
N GLN A 17 -30.03 14.35 28.19
CA GLN A 17 -29.33 14.70 26.96
C GLN A 17 -28.43 13.51 26.67
N SER A 18 -28.89 12.61 25.81
CA SER A 18 -27.99 11.71 25.10
C SER A 18 -27.00 12.62 24.40
N GLN A 19 -25.78 12.73 24.91
CA GLN A 19 -24.67 13.18 24.07
C GLN A 19 -24.67 12.18 22.91
N GLU A 20 -25.09 12.65 21.73
CA GLU A 20 -25.03 11.83 20.52
C GLU A 20 -23.59 11.35 20.37
N GLU A 21 -23.43 10.03 20.36
CA GLU A 21 -22.12 9.40 20.36
C GLU A 21 -21.43 9.76 19.03
N GLN A 22 -20.35 10.53 19.12
CA GLN A 22 -19.53 10.87 17.96
C GLN A 22 -18.82 9.63 17.46
N LYS A 23 -18.88 9.40 16.14
CA LYS A 23 -18.15 8.33 15.48
C LYS A 23 -16.95 8.91 14.76
N HIS A 24 -15.87 8.14 14.69
CA HIS A 24 -14.60 8.57 14.12
C HIS A 24 -14.11 7.58 13.07
N ILE A 25 -13.50 8.09 12.00
CA ILE A 25 -12.71 7.32 11.05
C ILE A 25 -11.33 7.97 10.97
N TYR A 26 -10.28 7.15 11.04
CA TYR A 26 -8.89 7.60 10.95
C TYR A 26 -8.28 7.03 9.66
N LEU A 27 -7.64 7.88 8.86
CA LEU A 27 -7.08 7.54 7.56
C LEU A 27 -5.61 7.95 7.52
N ALA A 28 -4.71 7.12 7.01
CA ALA A 28 -3.34 7.54 6.73
C ALA A 28 -3.26 8.40 5.45
N GLY A 29 -2.31 9.33 5.39
CA GLY A 29 -2.13 10.28 4.29
C GLY A 29 -2.97 11.56 4.42
N TRP A 30 -2.84 12.45 3.43
CA TRP A 30 -3.33 13.84 3.52
C TRP A 30 -4.25 14.29 2.37
N GLU A 31 -4.16 13.66 1.20
CA GLU A 31 -4.89 14.10 -0.01
C GLU A 31 -6.12 13.26 -0.32
N ALA A 32 -7.27 13.69 0.20
CA ALA A 32 -8.57 13.16 -0.22
C ALA A 32 -9.68 14.21 -0.14
N GLN A 33 -10.64 14.12 -1.05
CA GLN A 33 -11.92 14.81 -0.94
C GLN A 33 -12.98 13.82 -0.49
N PHE A 34 -13.75 14.16 0.55
CA PHE A 34 -14.74 13.30 1.19
C PHE A 34 -16.16 13.51 0.63
N ASN A 35 -16.27 13.57 -0.69
CA ASN A 35 -17.51 13.89 -1.42
C ASN A 35 -18.37 12.65 -1.79
N GLY A 36 -17.92 11.44 -1.44
CA GLY A 36 -18.62 10.18 -1.73
C GLY A 36 -18.45 9.64 -3.17
N ASP A 37 -17.59 10.25 -3.98
CA ASP A 37 -17.26 9.77 -5.32
C ASP A 37 -16.42 8.46 -5.28
N ALA A 38 -16.03 7.97 -6.46
CA ALA A 38 -15.26 6.73 -6.57
C ALA A 38 -13.87 6.84 -5.93
N GLN A 39 -13.20 8.00 -6.01
CA GLN A 39 -11.89 8.22 -5.43
C GLN A 39 -11.97 8.31 -3.91
N CYS A 40 -12.97 9.03 -3.39
CA CYS A 40 -13.30 9.10 -1.96
C CYS A 40 -13.47 7.69 -1.38
N LYS A 41 -14.30 6.85 -2.03
CA LYS A 41 -14.57 5.48 -1.59
C LYS A 41 -13.31 4.62 -1.58
N LYS A 42 -12.52 4.68 -2.66
CA LYS A 42 -11.24 3.97 -2.75
C LYS A 42 -10.31 4.38 -1.61
N PHE A 43 -10.12 5.69 -1.43
CA PHE A 43 -9.23 6.21 -0.39
C PHE A 43 -9.64 5.74 1.00
N MET A 44 -10.92 5.88 1.36
CA MET A 44 -11.44 5.41 2.64
C MET A 44 -11.24 3.89 2.83
N GLN A 45 -11.47 3.09 1.78
CA GLN A 45 -11.31 1.64 1.83
C GLN A 45 -9.86 1.18 1.98
N THR A 46 -8.90 1.94 1.44
CA THR A 46 -7.48 1.53 1.43
C THR A 46 -6.61 2.21 2.47
N GLN A 47 -7.06 3.32 3.05
CA GLN A 47 -6.25 4.14 3.98
C GLN A 47 -6.72 4.09 5.43
N VAL A 48 -7.82 3.40 5.72
CA VAL A 48 -8.34 3.31 7.09
C VAL A 48 -7.34 2.60 8.02
N VAL A 49 -7.03 3.25 9.14
CA VAL A 49 -6.13 2.77 10.18
C VAL A 49 -6.75 3.00 11.55
N ASN A 50 -6.17 2.42 12.59
CA ASN A 50 -6.61 2.69 13.95
C ASN A 50 -6.10 4.06 14.42
N LYS A 51 -6.69 4.58 15.50
CA LYS A 51 -6.32 5.88 16.07
C LYS A 51 -4.84 5.97 16.46
N ALA A 52 -4.28 4.93 17.07
CA ALA A 52 -2.88 4.94 17.51
C ALA A 52 -1.93 5.07 16.32
N THR A 53 -2.20 4.35 15.24
CA THR A 53 -1.47 4.44 13.97
C THR A 53 -1.60 5.83 13.34
N ALA A 54 -2.82 6.38 13.23
CA ALA A 54 -3.02 7.70 12.64
C ALA A 54 -2.27 8.82 13.38
N LEU A 55 -2.10 8.68 14.71
CA LEU A 55 -1.37 9.65 15.52
C LEU A 55 0.16 9.50 15.45
N ASP A 56 0.67 8.41 14.85
CA ASP A 56 2.09 8.06 14.82
C ASP A 56 2.70 8.16 13.41
N VAL A 57 1.91 7.97 12.35
CA VAL A 57 2.34 8.20 10.97
C VAL A 57 2.55 9.68 10.68
N TRP A 58 3.39 9.98 9.67
CA TRP A 58 3.77 11.36 9.31
C TRP A 58 2.59 12.28 9.04
N SER A 59 1.59 11.75 8.34
CA SER A 59 0.37 12.48 8.00
C SER A 59 -0.87 11.58 8.06
N SER A 60 -1.97 12.09 8.61
CA SER A 60 -3.25 11.39 8.70
C SER A 60 -4.45 12.34 8.77
N ILE A 61 -5.65 11.79 8.54
CA ILE A 61 -6.92 12.51 8.61
C ILE A 61 -7.84 11.83 9.63
N GLU A 62 -8.44 12.61 10.52
CA GLU A 62 -9.56 12.20 11.36
C GLU A 62 -10.86 12.79 10.83
N LEU A 63 -11.83 11.94 10.55
CA LEU A 63 -13.19 12.30 10.19
C LEU A 63 -14.11 12.11 11.40
N VAL A 64 -14.94 13.11 11.71
CA VAL A 64 -15.88 13.08 12.84
C VAL A 64 -17.31 13.16 12.35
N PHE A 65 -18.12 12.19 12.80
CA PHE A 65 -19.50 12.02 12.38
C PHE A 65 -20.45 12.21 13.56
N GLU A 66 -21.52 12.97 13.33
CA GLU A 66 -22.65 13.17 14.24
C GLU A 66 -23.93 12.77 13.48
N ASN A 67 -24.82 11.98 14.08
CA ASN A 67 -26.00 11.42 13.40
C ASN A 67 -25.68 10.75 12.05
N ASP A 68 -24.61 9.94 12.02
CA ASP A 68 -24.11 9.22 10.84
C ASP A 68 -23.72 10.12 9.66
N LYS A 69 -23.41 11.39 9.92
CA LYS A 69 -23.04 12.38 8.91
C LYS A 69 -21.73 13.06 9.25
N LEU A 70 -20.84 13.20 8.27
CA LEU A 70 -19.59 13.93 8.43
C LEU A 70 -19.87 15.40 8.76
N VAL A 71 -19.36 15.84 9.91
CA VAL A 71 -19.54 17.22 10.39
C VAL A 71 -18.23 17.98 10.56
N LYS A 72 -17.12 17.28 10.82
CA LYS A 72 -15.79 17.87 11.03
C LYS A 72 -14.71 16.93 10.52
N ALA A 73 -13.59 17.49 10.11
CA ALA A 73 -12.38 16.75 9.83
C ALA A 73 -11.16 17.46 10.44
N TYR A 74 -10.11 16.70 10.70
CA TYR A 74 -8.86 17.19 11.23
C TYR A 74 -7.70 16.55 10.48
N ASP A 75 -6.71 17.35 10.13
CA ASP A 75 -5.44 16.87 9.60
C ASP A 75 -4.46 16.73 10.78
N TYR A 76 -3.66 15.67 10.76
CA TYR A 76 -2.52 15.47 11.63
C TYR A 76 -1.27 15.47 10.77
N ASP A 77 -0.41 16.47 10.95
CA ASP A 77 0.90 16.55 10.28
C ASP A 77 1.97 16.79 11.33
N GLU A 78 3.02 15.96 11.34
CA GLU A 78 4.12 16.06 12.31
C GLU A 78 3.64 16.11 13.79
N GLY A 79 2.56 15.37 14.09
CA GLY A 79 1.93 15.33 15.42
C GLY A 79 1.05 16.53 15.77
N MET A 80 0.91 17.52 14.87
CA MET A 80 0.02 18.66 15.05
C MET A 80 -1.36 18.39 14.47
N ARG A 81 -2.38 18.48 15.32
CA ARG A 81 -3.79 18.38 14.91
C ARG A 81 -4.33 19.74 14.50
N THR A 82 -4.76 19.88 13.26
CA THR A 82 -5.37 21.11 12.73
C THR A 82 -6.78 20.86 12.21
N VAL A 83 -7.64 21.88 12.18
CA VAL A 83 -9.00 21.74 11.65
C VAL A 83 -8.92 21.76 10.13
N ARG A 84 -9.35 20.66 9.49
CA ARG A 84 -9.52 20.60 8.04
C ARG A 84 -10.81 21.30 7.66
N LYS A 85 -10.73 22.28 6.76
CA LYS A 85 -11.94 22.94 6.24
C LYS A 85 -12.62 21.98 5.26
N LEU A 86 -13.84 21.56 5.60
CA LEU A 86 -14.69 20.77 4.71
C LEU A 86 -15.39 21.67 3.69
N ASP A 87 -15.43 21.21 2.45
CA ASP A 87 -16.25 21.79 1.39
C ASP A 87 -17.73 21.39 1.54
N SER A 88 -18.61 22.18 0.94
CA SER A 88 -20.07 21.91 0.97
C SER A 88 -20.46 20.55 0.39
N THR A 89 -19.62 19.96 -0.46
CA THR A 89 -19.83 18.63 -1.06
C THR A 89 -19.39 17.49 -0.14
N GLU A 90 -18.61 17.76 0.90
CA GLU A 90 -18.11 16.76 1.84
C GLU A 90 -18.99 16.68 3.10
N ILE A 91 -19.58 17.81 3.50
CA ILE A 91 -20.48 17.88 4.65
C ILE A 91 -21.66 16.94 4.42
N GLY A 92 -21.92 16.07 5.40
CA GLY A 92 -23.02 15.12 5.33
C GLY A 92 -22.67 13.78 4.66
N LEU A 93 -21.40 13.54 4.30
CA LEU A 93 -20.95 12.21 3.88
C LEU A 93 -21.42 11.16 4.91
N PRO A 94 -22.10 10.08 4.50
CA PRO A 94 -22.58 9.06 5.43
C PRO A 94 -21.44 8.33 6.13
N TYR A 95 -21.61 8.04 7.41
CA TYR A 95 -20.72 7.16 8.15
C TYR A 95 -20.69 5.76 7.53
N GLN A 96 -19.50 5.18 7.46
CA GLN A 96 -19.26 3.82 6.97
C GLN A 96 -18.50 3.05 8.05
N VAL A 97 -18.90 1.80 8.26
CA VAL A 97 -18.11 0.87 9.09
C VAL A 97 -17.00 0.31 8.21
N LEU A 98 -15.76 0.62 8.56
CA LEU A 98 -14.56 0.21 7.85
C LEU A 98 -13.62 -0.48 8.83
N GLU A 99 -13.10 -1.64 8.44
CA GLU A 99 -12.11 -2.36 9.24
C GLU A 99 -10.73 -1.72 9.05
N PRO A 100 -10.07 -1.27 10.13
CA PRO A 100 -8.74 -0.70 10.05
C PRO A 100 -7.69 -1.70 9.55
N HIS A 101 -6.83 -1.26 8.64
CA HIS A 101 -5.70 -2.06 8.16
C HIS A 101 -4.52 -1.94 9.15
N PRO A 102 -4.04 -3.04 9.74
CA PRO A 102 -2.87 -2.99 10.61
C PRO A 102 -1.60 -2.77 9.77
N ILE A 103 -0.76 -1.83 10.20
CA ILE A 103 0.57 -1.66 9.60
C ILE A 103 1.51 -2.73 10.16
N ASN A 104 2.24 -3.40 9.27
CA ASN A 104 3.33 -4.28 9.65
C ASN A 104 4.59 -3.93 8.88
N VAL A 105 5.68 -3.66 9.59
CA VAL A 105 6.98 -3.36 8.99
C VAL A 105 7.69 -4.64 8.59
N ILE A 106 8.38 -4.61 7.46
CA ILE A 106 9.17 -5.73 6.95
C ILE A 106 10.52 -5.73 7.65
N THR A 107 10.93 -6.89 8.14
CA THR A 107 12.21 -7.07 8.83
C THR A 107 12.90 -8.34 8.35
N ARG A 108 14.23 -8.38 8.49
CA ARG A 108 15.03 -9.55 8.13
C ARG A 108 14.74 -10.71 9.07
N ALA A 109 14.62 -11.90 8.50
CA ALA A 109 14.51 -13.16 9.21
C ALA A 109 15.73 -14.05 8.93
N LYS A 110 16.02 -15.01 9.82
CA LYS A 110 17.01 -16.06 9.54
C LYS A 110 16.47 -17.10 8.57
N HIS A 111 15.18 -17.42 8.73
CA HIS A 111 14.43 -18.38 7.91
C HIS A 111 12.99 -17.85 7.80
N SER A 112 12.42 -17.93 6.60
CA SER A 112 11.03 -17.57 6.31
C SER A 112 10.63 -18.18 4.96
N ASN A 113 9.32 -18.34 4.74
CA ASN A 113 8.81 -18.72 3.43
C ASN A 113 8.82 -17.54 2.45
N SER A 114 8.73 -16.31 2.96
CA SER A 114 8.88 -15.09 2.19
C SER A 114 10.32 -14.60 2.16
N TYR A 115 10.73 -14.07 1.02
CA TYR A 115 12.06 -13.52 0.80
C TYR A 115 12.07 -12.48 -0.32
N LEU A 116 13.03 -11.56 -0.25
CA LEU A 116 13.39 -10.67 -1.36
C LEU A 116 14.66 -11.17 -2.04
N GLY A 117 14.79 -10.85 -3.33
CA GLY A 117 15.88 -11.30 -4.19
C GLY A 117 15.91 -12.81 -4.40
N GLY A 118 17.10 -13.35 -4.62
CA GLY A 118 17.32 -14.78 -4.87
C GLY A 118 17.27 -15.17 -6.34
N GLU A 119 17.48 -16.47 -6.57
CA GLU A 119 17.41 -17.05 -7.91
C GLU A 119 15.96 -17.24 -8.36
N LEU A 120 15.74 -17.28 -9.67
CA LEU A 120 14.49 -17.72 -10.25
C LEU A 120 14.16 -19.14 -9.79
N PRO A 121 12.94 -19.40 -9.28
CA PRO A 121 12.54 -20.74 -8.88
C PRO A 121 12.47 -21.68 -10.08
N GLU A 122 12.68 -22.97 -9.85
CA GLU A 122 12.56 -23.98 -10.90
C GLU A 122 11.17 -23.94 -11.54
N GLY A 123 11.14 -23.90 -12.88
CA GLY A 123 9.89 -23.84 -13.66
C GLY A 123 9.28 -22.44 -13.77
N PHE A 124 9.80 -21.43 -13.06
CA PHE A 124 9.30 -20.07 -13.17
C PHE A 124 9.80 -19.38 -14.45
N THR A 125 8.91 -18.69 -15.17
CA THR A 125 9.23 -17.99 -16.41
C THR A 125 8.98 -16.49 -16.27
N LEU A 126 10.02 -15.68 -16.47
CA LEU A 126 9.89 -14.23 -16.56
C LEU A 126 9.25 -13.81 -17.90
N PRO A 127 8.44 -12.74 -17.91
CA PRO A 127 8.10 -12.04 -19.15
C PRO A 127 9.37 -11.63 -19.91
N LYS A 128 9.40 -11.87 -21.21
CA LYS A 128 10.52 -11.50 -22.11
C LYS A 128 9.98 -10.84 -23.36
N PHE A 129 10.72 -9.85 -23.85
CA PHE A 129 10.31 -9.01 -24.97
C PHE A 129 11.46 -8.78 -25.96
N ASP A 130 11.13 -8.34 -27.16
CA ASP A 130 12.09 -7.95 -28.21
C ASP A 130 12.53 -6.48 -28.12
N PHE A 131 12.04 -5.76 -27.11
CA PHE A 131 12.39 -4.38 -26.77
C PHE A 131 12.99 -4.30 -25.36
N VAL A 132 13.56 -3.14 -25.01
CA VAL A 132 14.24 -2.92 -23.73
C VAL A 132 13.19 -2.81 -22.61
N ALA A 133 12.84 -3.94 -22.03
CA ALA A 133 11.99 -4.05 -20.84
C ALA A 133 12.43 -5.22 -19.95
N PRO A 134 13.64 -5.15 -19.35
CA PRO A 134 14.22 -6.25 -18.62
C PRO A 134 13.48 -6.48 -17.29
N PHE A 135 12.67 -7.54 -17.23
CA PHE A 135 12.00 -7.97 -16.01
C PHE A 135 12.99 -8.56 -15.02
N GLN A 136 12.93 -8.10 -13.77
CA GLN A 136 13.71 -8.64 -12.67
C GLN A 136 12.83 -9.48 -11.75
N TYR A 137 13.43 -10.52 -11.16
CA TYR A 137 12.81 -11.29 -10.09
C TYR A 137 13.16 -10.64 -8.74
N LEU A 138 12.14 -10.17 -8.02
CA LEU A 138 12.31 -9.39 -6.80
C LEU A 138 12.12 -10.21 -5.53
N GLY A 139 11.59 -11.43 -5.61
CA GLY A 139 11.39 -12.31 -4.46
C GLY A 139 10.07 -13.06 -4.49
N LYS A 140 9.70 -13.60 -3.33
CA LYS A 140 8.46 -14.36 -3.12
C LYS A 140 7.79 -13.93 -1.82
N LEU A 141 6.48 -13.72 -1.88
CA LEU A 141 5.61 -13.64 -0.71
C LEU A 141 4.84 -14.95 -0.59
N SER A 142 4.90 -15.58 0.57
CA SER A 142 4.16 -16.81 0.80
C SER A 142 2.78 -16.52 1.38
N LYS A 143 1.76 -17.18 0.82
CA LYS A 143 0.40 -17.15 1.39
C LYS A 143 0.29 -17.89 2.73
N ASP A 144 1.36 -18.54 3.18
CA ASP A 144 1.40 -19.18 4.49
C ASP A 144 1.86 -18.19 5.59
N ASP A 145 2.29 -16.99 5.23
CA ASP A 145 2.55 -15.90 6.17
C ASP A 145 1.24 -15.13 6.46
N GLU A 146 0.93 -14.88 7.73
CA GLU A 146 -0.36 -14.33 8.20
C GLU A 146 -0.79 -13.05 7.46
N VAL A 147 0.13 -12.12 7.20
CA VAL A 147 -0.18 -10.86 6.51
C VAL A 147 -0.51 -11.02 5.02
N PHE A 148 -0.18 -12.18 4.45
CA PHE A 148 -0.32 -12.51 3.03
C PHE A 148 -1.27 -13.69 2.79
N ASP A 149 -1.96 -14.20 3.83
CA ASP A 149 -2.82 -15.39 3.76
C ASP A 149 -4.03 -15.25 2.83
N TRP A 150 -4.40 -14.01 2.52
CA TRP A 150 -5.46 -13.64 1.59
C TRP A 150 -5.04 -13.78 0.13
N LEU A 151 -3.75 -13.98 -0.17
CA LEU A 151 -3.28 -14.27 -1.52
C LEU A 151 -3.69 -15.70 -1.92
N PRO A 152 -4.16 -15.91 -3.17
CA PRO A 152 -4.60 -17.23 -3.61
C PRO A 152 -3.45 -18.26 -3.80
N PHE A 153 -2.19 -17.80 -3.79
CA PHE A 153 -0.97 -18.59 -3.98
C PHE A 153 0.24 -17.81 -3.49
N ASP A 154 1.41 -18.45 -3.42
CA ASP A 154 2.69 -17.78 -3.23
C ASP A 154 2.95 -16.80 -4.40
N LEU A 155 3.04 -15.51 -4.10
CA LEU A 155 3.25 -14.47 -5.10
C LEU A 155 4.75 -14.29 -5.35
N HIS A 156 5.21 -14.75 -6.50
CA HIS A 156 6.53 -14.41 -7.03
C HIS A 156 6.50 -12.99 -7.61
N ILE A 157 7.27 -12.08 -7.04
CA ILE A 157 7.27 -10.66 -7.43
C ILE A 157 8.21 -10.48 -8.63
N VAL A 158 7.67 -10.03 -9.76
CA VAL A 158 8.45 -9.68 -10.95
C VAL A 158 8.04 -8.34 -11.52
N ALA A 159 9.02 -7.52 -11.86
CA ALA A 159 8.78 -6.17 -12.39
C ALA A 159 9.98 -5.67 -13.22
N PRO A 160 9.76 -4.83 -14.26
CA PRO A 160 10.84 -4.19 -14.99
C PRO A 160 11.24 -2.88 -14.30
N ILE A 161 11.74 -2.96 -13.07
CA ILE A 161 11.97 -1.84 -12.13
C ILE A 161 12.93 -0.73 -12.61
N TYR A 162 13.55 -0.90 -13.77
CA TYR A 162 14.45 0.08 -14.37
C TYR A 162 13.80 0.91 -15.49
N LEU A 163 12.53 0.67 -15.80
CA LEU A 163 11.75 1.52 -16.69
C LEU A 163 11.09 2.65 -15.90
N ASN A 164 10.79 3.76 -16.58
CA ASN A 164 10.06 4.89 -15.99
C ASN A 164 8.55 4.56 -15.90
N ILE A 165 8.21 3.57 -15.08
CA ILE A 165 6.85 3.07 -14.98
C ILE A 165 6.04 3.91 -14.02
N TYR A 166 4.94 4.45 -14.52
CA TYR A 166 3.91 5.06 -13.71
C TYR A 166 3.06 3.97 -13.02
N GLU A 167 2.35 3.16 -13.81
CA GLU A 167 1.66 1.96 -13.36
C GLU A 167 1.79 0.85 -14.41
N PHE A 168 1.84 -0.41 -13.98
CA PHE A 168 1.69 -1.53 -14.91
C PHE A 168 1.05 -2.75 -14.27
N TYR A 169 0.45 -3.60 -15.11
CA TYR A 169 -0.36 -4.72 -14.68
C TYR A 169 0.21 -6.07 -15.16
N VAL A 170 0.27 -7.02 -14.25
CA VAL A 170 0.76 -8.39 -14.49
C VAL A 170 -0.32 -9.40 -14.12
N ASP A 171 -0.65 -10.27 -15.05
CA ASP A 171 -1.58 -11.37 -14.92
C ASP A 171 -0.88 -12.64 -14.41
N TYR A 172 -1.25 -13.07 -13.21
CA TYR A 172 -0.82 -14.30 -12.56
C TYR A 172 -1.91 -15.39 -12.62
N SER A 173 -2.72 -15.41 -13.69
CA SER A 173 -3.62 -16.54 -13.96
C SER A 173 -2.87 -17.88 -13.94
N ASP A 174 -1.62 -17.87 -14.44
CA ASP A 174 -0.59 -18.87 -14.14
C ASP A 174 0.46 -18.23 -13.19
N PRO A 175 0.56 -18.67 -11.92
CA PRO A 175 1.46 -18.05 -10.95
C PRO A 175 2.94 -18.30 -11.25
N MET A 176 3.28 -19.27 -12.10
CA MET A 176 4.65 -19.61 -12.49
C MET A 176 5.07 -19.00 -13.83
N ALA A 177 4.13 -18.40 -14.57
CA ALA A 177 4.37 -17.78 -15.86
C ALA A 177 3.54 -16.49 -16.02
N PRO A 178 3.82 -15.45 -15.20
CA PRO A 178 3.09 -14.19 -15.26
C PRO A 178 3.19 -13.52 -16.62
N LYS A 179 2.15 -12.75 -16.99
CA LYS A 179 2.08 -12.07 -18.30
C LYS A 179 1.72 -10.59 -18.13
N VAL A 180 2.38 -9.73 -18.88
CA VAL A 180 2.05 -8.29 -18.92
C VAL A 180 0.72 -8.11 -19.67
N LEU A 181 -0.19 -7.32 -19.09
CA LEU A 181 -1.49 -7.05 -19.72
C LEU A 181 -1.42 -5.98 -20.82
N ASP A 182 -0.65 -4.92 -20.60
CA ASP A 182 -0.46 -3.84 -21.57
C ASP A 182 0.97 -3.85 -22.15
N VAL A 183 1.19 -4.72 -23.13
CA VAL A 183 2.50 -4.87 -23.79
C VAL A 183 2.85 -3.64 -24.61
N GLU A 184 1.86 -2.96 -25.22
CA GLU A 184 2.12 -1.77 -26.05
C GLU A 184 2.44 -0.54 -25.18
N GLY A 185 1.75 -0.35 -24.05
CA GLY A 185 2.13 0.66 -23.06
C GLY A 185 3.56 0.44 -22.57
N LEU A 186 3.90 -0.80 -22.21
CA LEU A 186 5.25 -1.15 -21.79
C LEU A 186 6.30 -0.90 -22.88
N ARG A 187 6.00 -1.21 -24.16
CA ARG A 187 6.90 -0.97 -25.30
C ARG A 187 7.22 0.51 -25.48
N ASN A 188 6.27 1.39 -25.15
CA ASN A 188 6.42 2.83 -25.27
C ASN A 188 6.94 3.50 -23.98
N THR A 189 7.18 2.74 -22.92
CA THR A 189 7.78 3.24 -21.68
C THR A 189 9.29 3.37 -21.88
N ASP A 190 9.84 4.55 -21.58
CA ASP A 190 11.26 4.80 -21.65
C ASP A 190 11.99 4.36 -20.37
N ASN A 191 13.30 4.62 -20.31
CA ASN A 191 14.13 4.39 -19.15
C ASN A 191 15.27 5.41 -19.11
N SER A 192 15.87 5.57 -17.94
CA SER A 192 16.96 6.52 -17.72
C SER A 192 18.36 5.91 -17.90
N TYR A 193 18.47 4.72 -18.48
CA TYR A 193 19.70 3.89 -18.45
C TYR A 193 20.09 3.39 -19.86
N ASP A 194 21.00 4.10 -20.51
CA ASP A 194 21.47 3.77 -21.87
C ASP A 194 22.11 2.38 -22.00
N ASP A 195 22.63 1.82 -20.90
CA ASP A 195 23.31 0.52 -20.87
C ASP A 195 22.34 -0.68 -20.81
N LEU A 196 21.02 -0.43 -20.65
CA LEU A 196 20.02 -1.49 -20.59
C LEU A 196 19.73 -2.11 -21.95
N LYS A 197 19.52 -3.41 -21.92
CA LYS A 197 19.16 -4.25 -23.07
C LYS A 197 17.96 -5.11 -22.71
N ALA A 198 17.31 -5.66 -23.74
CA ALA A 198 16.18 -6.58 -23.54
C ALA A 198 16.55 -7.82 -22.71
N ASP A 199 17.82 -8.25 -22.76
CA ASP A 199 18.37 -9.37 -22.01
C ASP A 199 19.14 -8.95 -20.74
N SER A 200 19.04 -7.69 -20.31
CA SER A 200 19.64 -7.24 -19.06
C SER A 200 19.06 -8.02 -17.87
N GLU A 201 19.94 -8.58 -17.06
CA GLU A 201 19.61 -9.40 -15.90
C GLU A 201 20.40 -8.89 -14.69
N ILE A 202 19.69 -8.72 -13.57
CA ILE A 202 20.25 -8.60 -12.24
C ILE A 202 19.66 -9.71 -11.39
N VAL A 203 20.54 -10.46 -10.72
CA VAL A 203 20.15 -11.40 -9.69
C VAL A 203 20.62 -10.89 -8.36
N TYR A 204 19.69 -10.78 -7.43
CA TYR A 204 19.94 -10.29 -6.09
C TYR A 204 20.28 -11.43 -5.12
N GLU A 205 21.01 -11.10 -4.06
CA GLU A 205 21.17 -11.96 -2.90
C GLU A 205 19.80 -12.21 -2.25
N GLN A 206 19.56 -13.44 -1.80
CA GLN A 206 18.32 -13.79 -1.14
C GLN A 206 18.33 -13.31 0.31
N VAL A 207 17.31 -12.55 0.69
CA VAL A 207 17.08 -12.08 2.06
C VAL A 207 15.73 -12.57 2.53
N TYR A 208 15.71 -13.46 3.53
CA TYR A 208 14.46 -13.89 4.16
C TYR A 208 13.82 -12.74 4.92
N ILE A 209 12.50 -12.60 4.80
CA ILE A 209 11.75 -11.52 5.43
C ILE A 209 10.63 -12.06 6.32
N THR A 210 10.27 -11.28 7.32
CA THR A 210 9.09 -11.47 8.15
C THR A 210 8.49 -10.10 8.48
N THR A 211 7.30 -10.07 9.06
CA THR A 211 6.61 -8.85 9.42
C THR A 211 6.46 -8.70 10.93
N ARG A 212 6.49 -7.44 11.39
CA ARG A 212 6.21 -7.09 12.78
C ARG A 212 5.19 -5.97 12.82
N SER A 213 4.15 -6.12 13.63
CA SER A 213 3.15 -5.08 13.83
C SER A 213 3.77 -3.77 14.30
N SER A 214 3.26 -2.67 13.79
CA SER A 214 3.77 -1.32 14.01
C SER A 214 2.62 -0.31 13.93
N THR A 215 2.84 0.86 14.52
CA THR A 215 1.98 2.04 14.35
C THR A 215 2.53 3.03 13.32
N ASN A 216 3.74 2.77 12.80
CA ASN A 216 4.42 3.60 11.80
C ASN A 216 4.97 2.73 10.65
N PHE A 217 5.25 3.35 9.50
CA PHE A 217 5.67 2.70 8.26
C PHE A 217 7.08 2.09 8.28
N GLY A 218 7.91 2.44 9.27
CA GLY A 218 9.30 1.96 9.36
C GLY A 218 10.18 2.54 8.25
N LEU A 219 11.50 2.47 8.40
CA LEU A 219 12.47 3.10 7.47
C LEU A 219 13.34 2.09 6.71
N ASP A 220 13.21 0.79 6.98
CA ASP A 220 14.19 -0.21 6.52
C ASP A 220 13.85 -0.76 5.12
N MET A 221 13.05 -1.83 5.05
CA MET A 221 12.78 -2.58 3.81
C MET A 221 11.42 -2.25 3.19
N GLY A 222 10.56 -1.56 3.94
CA GLY A 222 9.17 -1.30 3.58
C GLY A 222 8.16 -1.89 4.58
N HIS A 223 6.89 -1.93 4.19
CA HIS A 223 5.77 -2.31 5.06
C HIS A 223 4.56 -2.86 4.27
N THR A 224 3.57 -3.37 5.01
CA THR A 224 2.23 -3.73 4.53
C THR A 224 1.17 -3.07 5.41
N GLY A 225 -0.11 -3.15 5.01
CA GLY A 225 -1.26 -2.55 5.69
C GLY A 225 -1.93 -1.50 4.82
N VAL A 226 -1.35 -0.29 4.76
CA VAL A 226 -1.78 0.81 3.87
C VAL A 226 -0.54 1.40 3.19
N PRO A 227 -0.64 1.89 1.93
CA PRO A 227 0.49 2.53 1.26
C PRO A 227 0.78 3.91 1.83
N SER A 228 2.06 4.20 2.06
CA SER A 228 2.58 5.52 2.44
C SER A 228 3.01 6.27 1.18
N TRP A 229 2.06 6.93 0.53
CA TRP A 229 2.29 7.63 -0.74
C TRP A 229 3.31 8.77 -0.63
N ILE A 230 4.22 8.84 -1.61
CA ILE A 230 5.16 9.96 -1.78
C ILE A 230 4.49 11.09 -2.57
N GLN A 231 3.73 10.72 -3.60
CA GLN A 231 2.99 11.63 -4.47
C GLN A 231 1.47 11.45 -4.25
N TYR A 232 0.63 12.03 -5.12
CA TYR A 232 -0.82 11.90 -4.99
C TYR A 232 -1.25 10.41 -4.96
N PRO A 233 -2.21 10.01 -4.10
CA PRO A 233 -2.66 8.62 -3.99
C PRO A 233 -3.23 8.03 -5.29
N GLU A 234 -2.56 7.02 -5.84
CA GLU A 234 -2.97 6.32 -7.06
C GLU A 234 -3.47 4.93 -6.75
N ILE A 235 -4.70 4.86 -6.24
CA ILE A 235 -5.30 3.58 -5.83
C ILE A 235 -5.80 2.82 -7.07
N PRO A 236 -5.15 1.70 -7.45
CA PRO A 236 -5.37 1.11 -8.75
C PRO A 236 -6.68 0.34 -8.81
N THR A 237 -7.26 0.29 -10.02
CA THR A 237 -8.44 -0.51 -10.33
C THR A 237 -8.03 -1.64 -11.25
N CYS A 238 -8.39 -2.87 -10.89
CA CYS A 238 -8.02 -4.03 -11.70
C CYS A 238 -8.62 -3.88 -13.10
N PRO A 239 -7.81 -4.00 -14.17
CA PRO A 239 -8.31 -3.84 -15.54
C PRO A 239 -9.29 -4.95 -15.94
N LYS A 240 -9.25 -6.11 -15.28
CA LYS A 240 -10.14 -7.25 -15.53
C LYS A 240 -11.44 -7.18 -14.73
N SER A 241 -11.38 -7.23 -13.39
CA SER A 241 -12.57 -7.24 -12.52
C SER A 241 -13.22 -5.87 -12.35
N LYS A 242 -12.50 -4.78 -12.61
CA LYS A 242 -12.91 -3.40 -12.28
C LYS A 242 -13.03 -3.12 -10.77
N ASN A 243 -12.56 -4.04 -9.93
CA ASN A 243 -12.51 -3.85 -8.49
C ASN A 243 -11.31 -2.99 -8.09
N THR A 244 -11.44 -2.26 -6.98
CA THR A 244 -10.31 -1.65 -6.28
C THR A 244 -9.33 -2.74 -5.87
N MET A 245 -8.06 -2.59 -6.22
CA MET A 245 -7.05 -3.60 -5.87
C MET A 245 -6.60 -3.45 -4.42
N ARG A 246 -6.24 -4.56 -3.78
CA ARG A 246 -5.78 -4.59 -2.40
C ARG A 246 -4.28 -4.32 -2.34
N PHE A 247 -3.86 -3.44 -1.44
CA PHE A 247 -2.45 -3.20 -1.19
C PHE A 247 -1.79 -4.46 -0.60
N VAL A 248 -0.68 -4.89 -1.21
CA VAL A 248 0.12 -6.03 -0.76
C VAL A 248 1.23 -5.53 0.14
N MET A 249 2.09 -4.65 -0.39
CA MET A 249 3.22 -4.09 0.32
C MET A 249 3.82 -2.91 -0.44
N GLN A 250 4.60 -2.10 0.27
CA GLN A 250 5.51 -1.11 -0.25
C GLN A 250 6.93 -1.55 0.09
N LEU A 251 7.83 -1.47 -0.89
CA LEU A 251 9.25 -1.75 -0.75
C LEU A 251 10.05 -0.49 -1.02
N SER A 252 10.97 -0.18 -0.13
CA SER A 252 11.86 0.97 -0.28
C SER A 252 13.20 0.56 -0.86
N SER A 253 13.77 1.47 -1.65
CA SER A 253 15.18 1.35 -2.05
C SER A 253 16.04 1.23 -0.81
N SER A 254 16.87 0.19 -0.73
CA SER A 254 17.71 -0.04 0.45
C SER A 254 19.01 -0.77 0.12
N ASP A 255 19.96 -0.72 1.03
CA ASP A 255 21.23 -1.46 0.94
C ASP A 255 21.12 -2.92 1.42
N VAL A 256 19.91 -3.35 1.78
CA VAL A 256 19.64 -4.65 2.40
C VAL A 256 19.72 -5.79 1.38
N VAL A 257 19.15 -5.59 0.19
CA VAL A 257 19.08 -6.62 -0.86
C VAL A 257 20.11 -6.30 -1.93
N LYS A 258 21.30 -6.89 -1.81
CA LYS A 258 22.45 -6.61 -2.68
C LYS A 258 22.38 -7.38 -3.99
N THR A 259 23.03 -6.86 -5.02
CA THR A 259 23.23 -7.58 -6.27
C THR A 259 24.26 -8.69 -6.10
N LYS A 260 23.86 -9.91 -6.45
CA LYS A 260 24.74 -11.09 -6.49
C LYS A 260 25.49 -11.17 -7.81
N ARG A 261 24.82 -10.90 -8.93
CA ARG A 261 25.41 -10.82 -10.28
C ARG A 261 24.56 -9.97 -11.21
N THR A 262 25.21 -9.42 -12.23
CA THR A 262 24.55 -8.70 -13.32
C THR A 262 25.32 -8.90 -14.62
N ASN A 263 24.63 -8.86 -15.76
CA ASN A 263 25.25 -8.79 -17.08
C ASN A 263 25.32 -7.35 -17.65
N ILE A 264 24.79 -6.37 -16.92
CA ILE A 264 24.81 -4.96 -17.28
C ILE A 264 26.25 -4.47 -17.14
N LYS A 265 26.71 -3.76 -18.17
CA LYS A 265 28.04 -3.14 -18.20
C LYS A 265 27.86 -1.64 -18.21
N VAL A 266 27.94 -1.04 -17.04
CA VAL A 266 27.73 0.39 -16.89
C VAL A 266 28.92 1.16 -17.48
N THR A 267 28.64 2.13 -18.34
CA THR A 267 29.66 2.97 -18.95
C THR A 267 30.07 4.15 -18.06
N ASP A 268 29.13 4.65 -17.26
CA ASP A 268 29.34 5.72 -16.28
C ASP A 268 29.33 5.16 -14.84
N ALA A 269 30.46 5.29 -14.14
CA ALA A 269 30.64 4.79 -12.79
C ALA A 269 29.63 5.37 -11.78
N TRP A 270 29.05 6.55 -12.05
CA TRP A 270 28.01 7.13 -11.21
C TRP A 270 26.73 6.29 -11.15
N TYR A 271 26.30 5.69 -12.27
CA TYR A 271 25.05 4.91 -12.32
C TYR A 271 25.20 3.49 -11.76
N GLN A 272 26.43 3.02 -11.53
CA GLN A 272 26.70 1.68 -11.00
C GLN A 272 25.94 1.40 -9.70
N GLN A 273 25.83 2.40 -8.83
CA GLN A 273 25.14 2.27 -7.54
C GLN A 273 23.67 1.82 -7.66
N TYR A 274 22.98 2.14 -8.75
CA TYR A 274 21.58 1.74 -8.97
C TYR A 274 21.43 0.25 -9.35
N PHE A 275 22.53 -0.40 -9.69
CA PHE A 275 22.58 -1.82 -10.02
C PHE A 275 23.29 -2.64 -8.94
N ASP A 276 23.82 -2.01 -7.88
CA ASP A 276 24.51 -2.68 -6.78
C ASP A 276 23.55 -3.24 -5.72
N THR A 277 22.33 -2.71 -5.65
CA THR A 277 21.25 -3.16 -4.75
C THR A 277 19.90 -3.11 -5.44
N MET A 278 18.89 -3.71 -4.81
CA MET A 278 17.50 -3.56 -5.23
C MET A 278 17.06 -2.10 -4.99
N ASN A 279 17.00 -1.36 -6.08
CA ASN A 279 16.71 0.07 -6.09
C ASN A 279 15.54 0.36 -7.03
N PHE A 280 14.65 1.25 -6.62
CA PHE A 280 13.47 1.66 -7.37
C PHE A 280 13.61 3.12 -7.75
N TRP A 281 13.93 3.41 -9.01
CA TRP A 281 14.00 4.78 -9.57
C TRP A 281 14.83 5.81 -8.77
N GLY A 282 16.01 5.38 -8.31
CA GLY A 282 16.99 6.29 -7.74
C GLY A 282 16.72 6.74 -6.32
N ASP A 283 16.17 5.84 -5.50
CA ASP A 283 15.74 6.03 -4.10
C ASP A 283 14.22 6.24 -3.89
N GLY A 284 13.42 5.74 -4.82
CA GLY A 284 11.96 5.65 -4.69
C GLY A 284 11.47 4.37 -4.01
N ASP A 285 10.14 4.24 -4.03
CA ASP A 285 9.37 3.15 -3.44
C ASP A 285 8.57 2.39 -4.51
N LEU A 286 8.61 1.06 -4.43
CA LEU A 286 7.75 0.17 -5.21
C LEU A 286 6.50 -0.19 -4.41
N TYR A 287 5.33 0.14 -4.95
CA TYR A 287 4.03 -0.20 -4.40
C TYR A 287 3.45 -1.39 -5.17
N ILE A 288 2.99 -2.40 -4.44
CA ILE A 288 2.43 -3.62 -5.02
C ILE A 288 0.98 -3.75 -4.57
N PHE A 289 0.08 -3.91 -5.54
CA PHE A 289 -1.35 -4.17 -5.32
C PHE A 289 -1.74 -5.47 -6.01
N PHE A 290 -2.78 -6.14 -5.51
CA PHE A 290 -3.27 -7.40 -6.06
C PHE A 290 -4.79 -7.49 -6.04
N ASP A 291 -5.37 -8.00 -7.11
CA ASP A 291 -6.76 -8.43 -7.18
C ASP A 291 -6.83 -9.97 -7.11
N PRO A 292 -7.27 -10.57 -5.99
CA PRO A 292 -7.25 -12.02 -5.81
C PRO A 292 -8.23 -12.75 -6.74
N GLU A 293 -9.30 -12.11 -7.18
CA GLU A 293 -10.29 -12.71 -8.08
C GLU A 293 -9.73 -12.86 -9.50
N SER A 294 -9.20 -11.77 -10.08
CA SER A 294 -8.62 -11.81 -11.42
C SER A 294 -7.17 -12.29 -11.46
N LYS A 295 -6.54 -12.46 -10.29
CA LYS A 295 -5.12 -12.79 -10.12
C LYS A 295 -4.20 -11.79 -10.83
N VAL A 296 -4.51 -10.51 -10.73
CA VAL A 296 -3.73 -9.44 -11.36
C VAL A 296 -2.98 -8.66 -10.29
N ALA A 297 -1.68 -8.45 -10.49
CA ALA A 297 -0.90 -7.50 -9.72
C ALA A 297 -0.81 -6.16 -10.45
N CYS A 298 -0.79 -5.07 -9.70
CA CYS A 298 -0.42 -3.74 -10.18
C CYS A 298 0.82 -3.28 -9.42
N PHE A 299 1.72 -2.63 -10.13
CA PHE A 299 2.97 -2.11 -9.62
C PHE A 299 3.08 -0.63 -9.99
N ILE A 300 3.43 0.18 -9.00
CA ILE A 300 3.61 1.63 -9.13
C ILE A 300 4.97 1.95 -8.52
N ILE A 301 5.76 2.82 -9.15
CA ILE A 301 7.00 3.33 -8.55
C ILE A 301 6.84 4.83 -8.38
N GLN A 302 7.02 5.33 -7.15
CA GLN A 302 7.05 6.77 -6.87
C GLN A 302 8.41 7.14 -6.29
N ASN A 303 8.90 8.31 -6.66
CA ASN A 303 10.06 8.96 -6.05
C ASN A 303 9.74 10.46 -5.82
N THR A 304 10.59 11.13 -5.05
CA THR A 304 10.49 12.55 -4.71
C THR A 304 11.05 13.46 -5.80
#